data_AF-A0A9N8H4J1-F1
#
_entry.id   AF-A0A9N8H4J1-F1
#
_cell.length_a   1.000
_cell.length_b   1.000
_cell.length_c   1.000
_cell.angle_alpha   90.00
_cell.angle_beta   90.00
_cell.angle_gamma   90.00
#
_symmetry.space_group_name_H-M   'P 1'
#
loop_
_entity.id
_entity.type
_entity.pdbx_description
1 polymer ?
#
loop_
_entity_poly.entity_id
_entity_poly.type
_entity_poly.pdbx_seq_one_letter_code
_entity_poly.pdbx_strand_id
1 'polypeptide(L)'
;MLLLATTTALRNGATDSTSVEEADDPTKQDFSGEAATLFGGIRIPAALFAGASAGAAFAMPISATASEGLKVGLVKRIYALLMMATLTSQIIAIVVGTVASSALANKCPFVKTASVSEFLNANYPLEWAACRFHFLSGVLLFVLGVGMRAWITVACPVFAKASLGAVITTSLLCVAFVQDLYERIDGFTGCGQVDSFYNLPIRYLRLLAQKALKKPMFAAAFVSMLATYGYLFFQAPHVIRYLTS
;
A
#
# COMPACT_ATOMS: atom_id res chain seq x y z
N MET A 1 19.19 25.73 -4.48
CA MET A 1 18.98 27.17 -4.24
C MET A 1 18.56 27.81 -5.56
N LEU A 2 17.35 27.50 -6.02
CA LEU A 2 16.74 28.11 -7.21
C LEU A 2 15.33 28.52 -6.80
N LEU A 3 15.13 29.83 -6.69
CA LEU A 3 13.85 30.48 -6.44
C LEU A 3 12.89 30.17 -7.59
N LEU A 4 11.80 29.47 -7.31
CA LEU A 4 10.59 29.49 -8.14
C LEU A 4 9.57 30.39 -7.42
N ALA A 5 9.71 31.68 -7.70
CA ALA A 5 8.68 32.69 -7.48
C ALA A 5 7.60 32.49 -8.54
N THR A 6 6.48 31.88 -8.16
CA THR A 6 5.29 31.80 -9.01
C THR A 6 4.12 32.44 -8.29
N THR A 7 4.03 33.76 -8.50
CA THR A 7 2.79 34.50 -8.79
C THR A 7 1.60 34.22 -7.87
N THR A 8 1.62 34.88 -6.71
CA THR A 8 0.46 35.14 -5.86
C THR A 8 -0.51 36.09 -6.58
N ALA A 9 -1.43 35.54 -7.38
CA ALA A 9 -2.57 36.30 -7.89
C ALA A 9 -3.62 36.43 -6.76
N LEU A 10 -3.65 37.62 -6.15
CA LEU A 10 -4.66 38.07 -5.19
C LEU A 10 -6.06 37.99 -5.81
N ARG A 11 -6.83 36.95 -5.48
CA ARG A 11 -8.26 36.87 -5.74
C ARG A 11 -9.00 37.50 -4.55
N ASN A 12 -9.17 38.82 -4.59
CA ASN A 12 -10.10 39.54 -3.73
C ASN A 12 -11.53 39.24 -4.19
N GLY A 13 -12.10 38.14 -3.71
CA GLY A 13 -13.53 37.86 -3.77
C GLY A 13 -14.11 38.07 -2.38
N ALA A 14 -14.84 39.16 -2.18
CA ALA A 14 -15.70 39.36 -1.03
C ALA A 14 -16.79 38.28 -1.07
N THR A 15 -16.56 37.16 -0.37
CA THR A 15 -17.57 36.15 -0.12
C THR A 15 -18.38 36.60 1.08
N ASP A 16 -19.61 36.99 0.77
CA ASP A 16 -20.73 37.16 1.69
C ASP A 16 -20.83 35.93 2.59
N SER A 17 -20.40 36.08 3.85
CA SER A 17 -20.37 35.02 4.85
C SER A 17 -21.75 34.86 5.44
N THR A 18 -22.67 34.30 4.66
CA THR A 18 -23.86 33.65 5.22
C THR A 18 -23.37 32.36 5.85
N SER A 19 -22.92 32.46 7.12
CA SER A 19 -22.68 31.31 7.98
C SER A 19 -24.03 30.64 8.20
N VAL A 20 -24.39 29.75 7.27
CA VAL A 20 -25.41 28.74 7.53
C VAL A 20 -24.86 27.96 8.71
N GLU A 21 -25.36 28.25 9.91
CA GLU A 21 -25.21 27.38 11.07
C GLU A 21 -25.79 26.04 10.64
N GLU A 22 -24.92 25.17 10.11
CA GLU A 22 -25.25 23.80 9.80
C GLU A 22 -25.66 23.19 11.15
N ALA A 23 -26.98 23.05 11.33
CA ALA A 23 -27.57 22.57 12.57
C ALA A 23 -26.81 21.32 13.00
N ASP A 24 -26.15 21.41 14.17
CA ASP A 24 -25.25 20.37 14.67
C ASP A 24 -26.08 19.10 14.89
N ASP A 25 -26.09 18.23 13.90
CA ASP A 25 -26.78 16.96 13.95
C ASP A 25 -26.11 16.14 15.07
N PRO A 26 -26.81 15.88 16.20
CA PRO A 26 -26.21 15.25 17.36
C PRO A 26 -25.74 13.82 17.09
N THR A 27 -26.08 13.24 15.94
CA THR A 27 -25.63 11.92 15.51
C THR A 27 -24.25 11.91 14.87
N LYS A 28 -23.71 13.07 14.46
CA LYS A 28 -22.42 13.17 13.76
C LYS A 28 -21.30 13.60 14.70
N GLN A 29 -20.27 12.78 14.80
CA GLN A 29 -19.14 13.01 15.70
C GLN A 29 -17.85 13.27 14.92
N ASP A 30 -16.88 13.89 15.60
CA ASP A 30 -15.51 14.04 15.10
C ASP A 30 -14.73 12.76 15.43
N PHE A 31 -14.32 12.03 14.39
CA PHE A 31 -13.55 10.79 14.48
C PHE A 31 -12.06 10.97 14.08
N SER A 32 -11.56 12.21 14.08
CA SER A 32 -10.20 12.51 13.63
C SER A 32 -9.12 11.85 14.51
N GLY A 33 -9.36 11.71 15.82
CA GLY A 33 -8.44 11.05 16.75
C GLY A 33 -8.32 9.53 16.53
N GLU A 34 -9.46 8.86 16.35
CA GLU A 34 -9.54 7.43 16.03
C GLU A 34 -8.94 7.16 14.64
N ALA A 35 -9.25 8.00 13.65
CA ALA A 35 -8.68 7.91 12.31
C ALA A 35 -7.16 8.03 12.34
N ALA A 36 -6.60 8.98 13.12
CA ALA A 36 -5.16 9.13 13.29
C ALA A 36 -4.53 7.89 13.93
N THR A 37 -5.21 7.28 14.89
CA THR A 37 -4.78 6.03 15.53
C THR A 37 -4.73 4.87 14.53
N LEU A 38 -5.69 4.76 13.62
CA LEU A 38 -5.70 3.74 12.57
C LEU A 38 -4.52 3.89 11.60
N PHE A 39 -4.20 5.11 11.15
CA PHE A 39 -3.00 5.35 10.35
C PHE A 39 -1.72 5.02 11.13
N GLY A 40 -1.66 5.36 12.42
CA GLY A 40 -0.57 4.99 13.31
C GLY A 40 -0.36 3.47 13.43
N GLY A 41 -1.47 2.73 13.56
CA GLY A 41 -1.49 1.27 13.65
C GLY A 41 -0.97 0.57 12.39
N ILE A 42 -1.07 1.19 11.21
CA ILE A 42 -0.46 0.68 9.97
C ILE A 42 1.00 1.13 9.84
N ARG A 43 1.28 2.40 10.14
CA ARG A 43 2.59 3.02 9.92
C ARG A 43 3.72 2.34 10.70
N ILE A 44 3.50 2.05 11.98
CA ILE A 44 4.53 1.47 12.86
C ILE A 44 4.98 0.08 12.37
N PRO A 45 4.08 -0.90 12.16
CA PRO A 45 4.49 -2.20 11.62
C PRO A 45 5.02 -2.10 10.19
N ALA A 46 4.50 -1.19 9.36
CA ALA A 46 5.05 -0.95 8.02
C ALA A 46 6.54 -0.57 8.06
N ALA A 47 6.95 0.29 9.01
CA ALA A 47 8.35 0.67 9.19
C ALA A 47 9.25 -0.53 9.55
N LEU A 48 8.76 -1.44 10.39
CA LEU A 48 9.48 -2.68 10.72
C LEU A 48 9.67 -3.57 9.48
N PHE A 49 8.62 -3.77 8.69
CA PHE A 49 8.72 -4.55 7.45
C PHE A 49 9.62 -3.89 6.41
N ALA A 50 9.60 -2.55 6.29
CA ALA A 50 10.51 -1.82 5.41
C ALA A 50 11.98 -2.03 5.81
N GLY A 51 12.30 -1.91 7.10
CA GLY A 51 13.66 -2.15 7.60
C GLY A 51 14.12 -3.60 7.36
N ALA A 52 13.25 -4.56 7.68
CA ALA A 52 13.53 -5.98 7.48
C ALA A 52 13.71 -6.33 5.99
N SER A 53 12.87 -5.80 5.10
CA SER A 53 12.97 -6.06 3.66
C SER A 53 14.21 -5.43 3.04
N ALA A 54 14.60 -4.23 3.47
CA ALA A 54 15.86 -3.61 3.03
C ALA A 54 17.07 -4.46 3.44
N GLY A 55 17.16 -4.86 4.71
CA GLY A 55 18.25 -5.74 5.18
C GLY A 55 18.27 -7.08 4.45
N ALA A 56 17.10 -7.65 4.19
CA ALA A 56 16.96 -8.91 3.48
C ALA A 56 17.35 -8.81 1.99
N ALA A 57 16.95 -7.73 1.30
CA ALA A 57 17.27 -7.49 -0.11
C ALA A 57 18.78 -7.44 -0.38
N PHE A 58 19.54 -6.80 0.51
CA PHE A 58 20.98 -6.61 0.34
C PHE A 58 21.84 -7.72 0.97
N ALA A 59 21.29 -8.53 1.87
CA ALA A 59 22.03 -9.62 2.50
C ALA A 59 22.30 -10.82 1.58
N MET A 60 21.53 -10.99 0.49
CA MET A 60 21.69 -12.13 -0.41
C MET A 60 22.59 -11.78 -1.61
N PRO A 61 23.71 -12.50 -1.82
CA PRO A 61 24.54 -12.28 -3.01
C PRO A 61 23.79 -12.70 -4.28
N ILE A 62 23.55 -11.72 -5.16
CA ILE A 62 22.88 -11.91 -6.46
C ILE A 62 23.83 -12.45 -7.53
N SER A 63 25.15 -12.33 -7.31
CA SER A 63 26.17 -12.83 -8.22
C SER A 63 25.99 -14.34 -8.44
N ALA A 64 25.70 -14.72 -9.68
CA ALA A 64 25.65 -16.11 -10.08
C ALA A 64 27.08 -16.65 -10.04
N THR A 65 27.38 -17.52 -9.08
CA THR A 65 28.60 -18.33 -9.16
C THR A 65 28.45 -19.27 -10.35
N ALA A 66 29.53 -19.54 -11.09
CA ALA A 66 29.47 -20.42 -12.28
C ALA A 66 28.91 -21.83 -11.98
N SER A 67 28.93 -22.25 -10.72
CA SER A 67 28.36 -23.50 -10.22
C SER A 67 26.85 -23.46 -9.94
N GLU A 68 26.22 -22.29 -9.93
CA GLU A 68 24.79 -22.16 -9.64
C GLU A 68 23.96 -22.36 -10.90
N GLY A 69 23.05 -23.33 -10.87
CA GLY A 69 22.13 -23.56 -11.96
C GLY A 69 21.24 -22.34 -12.23
N LEU A 70 20.85 -22.17 -13.50
CA LEU A 70 20.00 -21.07 -14.00
C LEU A 70 18.77 -20.80 -13.13
N LYS A 71 18.12 -21.88 -12.69
CA LYS A 71 16.92 -21.83 -11.84
C LYS A 71 17.19 -21.11 -10.53
N VAL A 72 18.27 -21.45 -9.82
CA VAL A 72 18.63 -20.83 -8.53
C VAL A 72 18.92 -19.34 -8.73
N GLY A 73 19.68 -19.00 -9.77
CA GLY A 73 19.96 -17.61 -10.14
C GLY A 73 18.69 -16.80 -10.41
N LEU A 74 17.67 -17.39 -11.03
CA LEU A 74 16.38 -16.71 -11.22
C LEU A 74 15.62 -16.55 -9.90
N VAL A 75 15.53 -17.59 -9.05
CA VAL A 75 14.83 -17.47 -7.75
C VAL A 75 15.47 -16.38 -6.89
N LYS A 76 16.81 -16.24 -6.87
CA LYS A 76 17.50 -15.13 -6.20
C LYS A 76 17.07 -13.75 -6.72
N ARG A 77 16.92 -13.60 -8.03
CA ARG A 77 16.46 -12.33 -8.65
C ARG A 77 15.00 -12.03 -8.33
N ILE A 78 14.12 -13.03 -8.40
CA ILE A 78 12.71 -12.87 -8.02
C ILE A 78 12.62 -12.51 -6.53
N TYR A 79 13.38 -13.17 -5.68
CA TYR A 79 13.49 -12.83 -4.26
C TYR A 79 13.90 -11.36 -4.05
N ALA A 80 14.96 -10.90 -4.72
CA ALA A 80 15.40 -9.51 -4.63
C ALA A 80 14.31 -8.54 -5.09
N LEU A 81 13.62 -8.85 -6.19
CA LEU A 81 12.48 -8.07 -6.68
C LEU A 81 11.33 -8.01 -5.65
N LEU A 82 10.99 -9.13 -5.01
CA LEU A 82 9.95 -9.17 -3.97
C LEU A 82 10.34 -8.34 -2.74
N MET A 83 11.61 -8.39 -2.31
CA MET A 83 12.08 -7.59 -1.17
C MET A 83 12.08 -6.09 -1.51
N MET A 84 12.50 -5.71 -2.71
CA MET A 84 12.43 -4.32 -3.16
C MET A 84 10.98 -3.84 -3.32
N ALA A 85 10.08 -4.66 -3.86
CA ALA A 85 8.65 -4.34 -3.96
C ALA A 85 8.00 -4.22 -2.57
N THR A 86 8.40 -5.07 -1.62
CA THR A 86 8.00 -4.93 -0.21
C THR A 86 8.45 -3.59 0.35
N LEU A 87 9.74 -3.27 0.21
CA LEU A 87 10.32 -2.03 0.72
C LEU A 87 9.58 -0.80 0.19
N THR A 88 9.40 -0.71 -1.13
CA THR A 88 8.72 0.44 -1.74
C THR A 88 7.27 0.54 -1.29
N SER A 89 6.55 -0.59 -1.23
CA SER A 89 5.17 -0.61 -0.75
C SER A 89 5.06 -0.14 0.71
N GLN A 90 5.93 -0.64 1.60
CA GLN A 90 5.91 -0.21 2.99
C GLN A 90 6.29 1.27 3.17
N ILE A 91 7.25 1.78 2.39
CA ILE A 91 7.57 3.22 2.38
C ILE A 91 6.35 4.05 1.98
N ILE A 92 5.59 3.64 0.95
CA ILE A 92 4.37 4.35 0.56
C ILE A 92 3.36 4.36 1.71
N ALA A 93 3.11 3.22 2.36
CA ALA A 93 2.20 3.14 3.51
C ALA A 93 2.63 4.06 4.67
N ILE A 94 3.94 4.12 4.97
CA ILE A 94 4.49 4.99 6.02
C ILE A 94 4.30 6.47 5.69
N VAL A 95 4.66 6.87 4.46
CA VAL A 95 4.61 8.27 4.02
C VAL A 95 3.17 8.74 3.96
N VAL A 96 2.27 7.99 3.31
CA VAL A 96 0.85 8.35 3.21
C VAL A 96 0.21 8.39 4.59
N GLY A 97 0.45 7.40 5.46
CA GLY A 97 -0.09 7.39 6.81
C GLY A 97 0.41 8.56 7.66
N THR A 98 1.67 8.97 7.49
CA THR A 98 2.24 10.13 8.18
C THR A 98 1.63 11.45 7.70
N VAL A 99 1.48 11.62 6.39
CA VAL A 99 0.85 12.83 5.81
C VAL A 99 -0.62 12.92 6.24
N ALA A 100 -1.36 11.82 6.19
CA ALA A 100 -2.76 11.78 6.62
C ALA A 100 -2.91 12.11 8.12
N SER A 101 -2.08 11.50 8.97
CA SER A 101 -2.07 11.80 10.42
C SER A 101 -1.73 13.26 10.70
N SER A 102 -0.80 13.84 9.95
CA SER A 102 -0.42 15.25 10.08
C SER A 102 -1.56 16.16 9.63
N ALA A 103 -2.30 15.81 8.58
CA ALA A 103 -3.48 16.55 8.14
C ALA A 103 -4.59 16.53 9.19
N LEU A 104 -4.83 15.38 9.84
CA LEU A 104 -5.77 15.24 10.95
C LEU A 104 -5.36 16.10 12.15
N ALA A 105 -4.09 16.10 12.52
CA ALA A 105 -3.56 16.90 13.63
C ALA A 105 -3.71 18.42 13.42
N ASN A 106 -3.64 18.87 12.15
CA ASN A 106 -3.79 20.28 11.80
C ASN A 106 -5.26 20.74 11.68
N LYS A 107 -6.24 19.88 12.03
CA LYS A 107 -7.68 20.20 12.00
C LYS A 107 -8.14 20.83 10.68
N CYS A 108 -7.72 20.27 9.55
CA CYS A 108 -8.27 20.65 8.25
C CYS A 108 -9.81 20.51 8.27
N PRO A 109 -10.58 21.36 7.56
CA PRO A 109 -12.03 21.23 7.54
C PRO A 109 -12.43 19.84 7.03
N PHE A 110 -13.18 19.11 7.85
CA PHE A 110 -13.67 17.76 7.56
C PHE A 110 -15.18 17.66 7.83
N VAL A 111 -15.82 16.71 7.16
CA VAL A 111 -17.23 16.37 7.36
C VAL A 111 -17.34 15.41 8.54
N LYS A 112 -18.13 15.78 9.56
CA LYS A 112 -18.50 14.89 10.68
C LYS A 112 -19.38 13.74 10.15
N THR A 113 -19.22 12.54 10.69
CA THR A 113 -19.91 11.33 10.20
C THR A 113 -20.42 10.48 11.37
N ALA A 114 -21.14 9.39 11.08
CA ALA A 114 -21.68 8.50 12.11
C ALA A 114 -20.65 7.44 12.57
N SER A 115 -19.63 7.15 11.75
CA SER A 115 -18.58 6.19 12.09
C SER A 115 -17.20 6.62 11.58
N VAL A 116 -16.14 6.03 12.17
CA VAL A 116 -14.74 6.22 11.75
C VAL A 116 -14.50 5.74 10.31
N SER A 117 -15.16 4.65 9.90
CA SER A 117 -15.03 4.12 8.53
C SER A 117 -15.61 5.11 7.51
N GLU A 118 -16.80 5.63 7.79
CA GLU A 118 -17.44 6.67 6.97
C GLU A 118 -16.58 7.94 6.94
N PHE A 119 -16.03 8.35 8.10
CA PHE A 119 -15.15 9.50 8.21
C PHE A 119 -13.94 9.39 7.27
N LEU A 120 -13.25 8.23 7.29
CA LEU A 120 -12.09 7.96 6.45
C LEU A 120 -12.46 7.92 4.96
N ASN A 121 -13.61 7.33 4.62
CA ASN A 121 -14.08 7.24 3.24
C ASN A 121 -14.52 8.60 2.68
N ALA A 122 -15.10 9.47 3.51
CA ALA A 122 -15.55 10.80 3.10
C ALA A 122 -14.37 11.77 2.96
N ASN A 123 -13.48 11.81 3.97
CA ASN A 123 -12.46 12.85 4.07
C ASN A 123 -11.09 12.42 3.52
N TYR A 124 -10.73 11.14 3.61
CA TYR A 124 -9.40 10.61 3.24
C TYR A 124 -9.46 9.32 2.38
N PRO A 125 -10.32 9.25 1.34
CA PRO A 125 -10.56 7.99 0.63
C PRO A 125 -9.31 7.42 -0.03
N LEU A 126 -8.48 8.28 -0.65
CA LEU A 126 -7.27 7.81 -1.34
C LEU A 126 -6.20 7.41 -0.34
N GLU A 127 -5.95 8.24 0.66
CA GLU A 127 -4.91 8.02 1.67
C GLU A 127 -5.18 6.73 2.46
N TRP A 128 -6.44 6.50 2.83
CA TRP A 128 -6.86 5.28 3.52
C TRP A 128 -6.72 4.04 2.63
N ALA A 129 -7.24 4.08 1.39
CA ALA A 129 -7.12 2.98 0.45
C ALA A 129 -5.66 2.65 0.13
N ALA A 130 -4.83 3.67 -0.09
CA ALA A 130 -3.41 3.54 -0.37
C ALA A 130 -2.66 2.90 0.80
N CYS A 131 -2.87 3.38 2.04
CA CYS A 131 -2.22 2.79 3.22
C CYS A 131 -2.54 1.31 3.38
N ARG A 132 -3.82 0.94 3.31
CA ARG A 132 -4.25 -0.46 3.45
C ARG A 132 -3.71 -1.33 2.33
N PHE A 133 -3.83 -0.88 1.08
CA PHE A 133 -3.37 -1.64 -0.08
C PHE A 133 -1.87 -1.91 0.00
N HIS A 134 -1.08 -0.86 0.22
CA HIS A 134 0.37 -0.95 0.24
C HIS A 134 0.91 -1.71 1.45
N PHE A 135 0.28 -1.56 2.62
CA PHE A 135 0.65 -2.33 3.81
C PHE A 135 0.39 -3.83 3.59
N LEU A 136 -0.83 -4.21 3.21
CA LEU A 136 -1.22 -5.61 3.06
C LEU A 136 -0.45 -6.28 1.92
N SER A 137 -0.36 -5.63 0.75
CA SER A 137 0.45 -6.16 -0.37
C SER A 137 1.92 -6.27 0.00
N GLY A 138 2.48 -5.29 0.72
CA GLY A 138 3.86 -5.34 1.21
C GLY A 138 4.10 -6.51 2.16
N VAL A 139 3.20 -6.75 3.12
CA VAL A 139 3.31 -7.90 4.04
C VAL A 139 3.25 -9.23 3.28
N LEU A 140 2.35 -9.37 2.31
CA LEU A 140 2.24 -10.58 1.50
C LEU A 140 3.50 -10.82 0.66
N LEU A 141 4.03 -9.78 -0.01
CA LEU A 141 5.27 -9.86 -0.77
C LEU A 141 6.47 -10.21 0.13
N PHE A 142 6.51 -9.68 1.35
CA PHE A 142 7.55 -9.99 2.32
C PHE A 142 7.53 -11.47 2.67
N VAL A 143 6.37 -12.00 3.04
CA VAL A 143 6.19 -13.39 3.47
C VAL A 143 6.53 -14.35 2.32
N LEU A 144 6.09 -14.05 1.09
CA LEU A 144 6.48 -14.82 -0.10
C LEU A 144 8.01 -14.81 -0.31
N GLY A 145 8.66 -13.65 -0.16
CA GLY A 145 10.11 -13.56 -0.27
C GLY A 145 10.86 -14.33 0.84
N VAL A 146 10.33 -14.37 2.07
CA VAL A 146 10.88 -15.24 3.14
C VAL A 146 10.82 -16.71 2.73
N GLY A 147 9.71 -17.16 2.15
CA GLY A 147 9.58 -18.52 1.61
C GLY A 147 10.58 -18.80 0.49
N MET A 148 10.78 -17.86 -0.43
CA MET A 148 11.80 -17.99 -1.49
C MET A 148 13.21 -18.04 -0.93
N ARG A 149 13.53 -17.24 0.10
CA ARG A 149 14.84 -17.27 0.76
C ARG A 149 15.08 -18.61 1.44
N ALA A 150 14.08 -19.14 2.14
CA ALA A 150 14.15 -20.46 2.75
C ALA A 150 14.39 -21.55 1.68
N TRP A 151 13.71 -21.47 0.54
CA TRP A 151 13.93 -22.37 -0.58
C TRP A 151 15.38 -22.34 -1.09
N ILE A 152 15.98 -21.17 -1.21
CA ILE A 152 17.36 -21.02 -1.72
C ILE A 152 18.40 -21.47 -0.68
N THR A 153 18.15 -21.22 0.62
CA THR A 153 19.16 -21.36 1.68
C THR A 153 19.19 -22.76 2.29
N VAL A 154 18.06 -23.47 2.32
CA VAL A 154 17.96 -24.79 2.93
C VAL A 154 18.48 -25.86 1.98
N ALA A 155 19.57 -26.53 2.35
CA ALA A 155 20.21 -27.55 1.51
C ALA A 155 19.31 -28.77 1.23
N CYS A 156 18.42 -29.12 2.16
CA CYS A 156 17.52 -30.25 2.00
C CYS A 156 16.24 -29.85 1.22
N PRO A 157 15.97 -30.45 0.04
CA PRO A 157 14.85 -30.05 -0.81
C PRO A 157 13.47 -30.33 -0.17
N VAL A 158 13.38 -31.31 0.74
CA VAL A 158 12.14 -31.63 1.45
C VAL A 158 11.78 -30.51 2.42
N PHE A 159 12.74 -30.07 3.26
CA PHE A 159 12.54 -28.97 4.19
C PHE A 159 12.31 -27.63 3.47
N ALA A 160 13.02 -27.38 2.36
CA ALA A 160 12.80 -26.22 1.51
C ALA A 160 11.34 -26.13 1.02
N LYS A 161 10.81 -27.22 0.45
CA LYS A 161 9.42 -27.28 -0.03
C LYS A 161 8.40 -27.16 1.12
N ALA A 162 8.65 -27.82 2.24
CA ALA A 162 7.80 -27.73 3.43
C ALA A 162 7.73 -26.29 3.95
N SER A 163 8.87 -25.58 4.00
CA SER A 163 8.91 -24.18 4.42
C SER A 163 8.12 -23.25 3.49
N LEU A 164 8.21 -23.45 2.17
CA LEU A 164 7.42 -22.69 1.21
C LEU A 164 5.92 -22.99 1.37
N GLY A 165 5.55 -24.26 1.57
CA GLY A 165 4.17 -24.66 1.85
C GLY A 165 3.61 -23.96 3.08
N ALA A 166 4.36 -23.98 4.20
CA ALA A 166 3.96 -23.30 5.44
C ALA A 166 3.77 -21.79 5.24
N VAL A 167 4.66 -21.14 4.47
CA VAL A 167 4.57 -19.72 4.11
C VAL A 167 3.33 -19.41 3.28
N ILE A 168 3.02 -20.23 2.27
CA ILE A 168 1.84 -20.06 1.42
C ILE A 168 0.57 -20.23 2.27
N THR A 169 0.47 -21.31 3.06
CA THR A 169 -0.69 -21.57 3.91
C THR A 169 -0.92 -20.44 4.91
N THR A 170 0.14 -19.97 5.58
CA THR A 170 0.05 -18.85 6.52
C THR A 170 -0.41 -17.57 5.81
N SER A 171 0.10 -17.29 4.61
CA SER A 171 -0.32 -16.12 3.83
C SER A 171 -1.80 -16.17 3.47
N LEU A 172 -2.27 -17.32 2.97
CA LEU A 172 -3.67 -17.53 2.62
C LEU A 172 -4.57 -17.42 3.84
N LEU A 173 -4.15 -17.98 4.98
CA LEU A 173 -4.89 -17.91 6.23
C LEU A 173 -4.99 -16.46 6.74
N CYS A 174 -3.89 -15.69 6.67
CA CYS A 174 -3.91 -14.26 7.01
C CYS A 174 -4.89 -13.48 6.11
N VAL A 175 -4.89 -13.74 4.80
CA VAL A 175 -5.85 -13.10 3.87
C VAL A 175 -7.29 -13.48 4.22
N ALA A 176 -7.54 -14.76 4.54
CA ALA A 176 -8.87 -15.24 4.92
C ALA A 176 -9.37 -14.56 6.20
N PHE A 177 -8.53 -14.43 7.24
CA PHE A 177 -8.89 -13.72 8.47
C PHE A 177 -9.16 -12.23 8.23
N VAL A 178 -8.33 -11.59 7.40
CA VAL A 178 -8.51 -10.17 7.04
C VAL A 178 -9.83 -9.98 6.31
N GLN A 179 -10.18 -10.90 5.40
CA GLN A 179 -11.44 -10.85 4.67
C GLN A 179 -12.66 -11.08 5.60
N ASP A 180 -12.66 -12.13 6.41
CA ASP A 180 -13.73 -12.43 7.38
C ASP A 180 -13.95 -11.26 8.35
N LEU A 181 -12.87 -10.63 8.83
CA LEU A 181 -12.97 -9.46 9.69
C LEU A 181 -13.66 -8.27 8.98
N TYR A 182 -13.34 -8.02 7.70
CA TYR A 182 -13.99 -6.95 6.94
C TYR A 182 -15.47 -7.24 6.69
N GLU A 183 -15.82 -8.48 6.33
CA GLU A 183 -17.20 -8.89 6.12
C GLU A 183 -18.05 -8.74 7.39
N ARG A 184 -17.49 -9.03 8.56
CA ARG A 184 -18.17 -8.82 9.86
C ARG A 184 -18.38 -7.34 10.19
N ILE A 185 -17.39 -6.50 9.91
CA ILE A 185 -17.49 -5.05 10.14
C ILE A 185 -18.57 -4.43 9.24
N ASP A 186 -18.65 -4.88 7.98
CA ASP A 186 -19.69 -4.48 7.04
C ASP A 186 -21.09 -4.86 7.51
N GLY A 187 -21.26 -6.13 7.89
CA GLY A 187 -22.55 -6.65 8.34
C GLY A 187 -23.09 -5.95 9.58
N PHE A 188 -22.21 -5.46 10.46
CA PHE A 188 -22.61 -4.80 11.70
C PHE A 188 -22.99 -3.33 11.50
N THR A 189 -22.25 -2.62 10.64
CA THR A 189 -22.40 -1.16 10.56
C THR A 189 -23.54 -0.74 9.64
N GLY A 190 -23.89 -1.51 8.61
CA GLY A 190 -24.91 -1.12 7.62
C GLY A 190 -24.62 0.19 6.87
N CYS A 191 -23.50 0.84 7.18
CA CYS A 191 -23.15 2.22 6.82
C CYS A 191 -22.19 2.31 5.63
N GLY A 192 -22.23 1.32 4.73
CA GLY A 192 -21.53 1.39 3.45
C GLY A 192 -20.51 0.28 3.25
N GLN A 193 -20.33 -0.03 1.98
CA GLN A 193 -19.52 -1.09 1.42
C GLN A 193 -18.03 -0.95 1.82
N VAL A 194 -17.55 -1.68 2.83
CA VAL A 194 -16.10 -1.91 2.96
C VAL A 194 -15.72 -2.78 1.78
N ASP A 195 -14.80 -2.27 0.96
CA ASP A 195 -14.35 -3.03 -0.19
C ASP A 195 -13.65 -4.30 0.29
N SER A 196 -14.12 -5.43 -0.25
CA SER A 196 -13.40 -6.69 -0.20
C SER A 196 -11.93 -6.47 -0.57
N PHE A 197 -11.05 -7.25 0.06
CA PHE A 197 -9.61 -7.19 -0.17
C PHE A 197 -9.25 -7.20 -1.67
N TYR A 198 -9.99 -7.96 -2.48
CA TYR A 198 -9.81 -8.07 -3.93
C TYR A 198 -10.20 -6.79 -4.71
N ASN A 199 -11.11 -5.98 -4.18
CA ASN A 199 -11.55 -4.74 -4.80
C ASN A 199 -10.68 -3.54 -4.42
N LEU A 200 -9.90 -3.66 -3.34
CA LEU A 200 -9.04 -2.60 -2.83
C LEU A 200 -8.03 -2.07 -3.88
N PRO A 201 -7.34 -2.91 -4.68
CA PRO A 201 -6.45 -2.42 -5.73
C PRO A 201 -7.19 -1.62 -6.81
N ILE A 202 -8.38 -2.08 -7.21
CA ILE A 202 -9.20 -1.41 -8.24
C ILE A 202 -9.69 -0.06 -7.72
N ARG A 203 -10.16 0.00 -6.47
CA ARG A 203 -10.57 1.25 -5.83
C ARG A 203 -9.40 2.22 -5.71
N TYR A 204 -8.24 1.74 -5.25
CA TYR A 204 -7.04 2.56 -5.15
C TYR A 204 -6.65 3.14 -6.52
N LEU A 205 -6.59 2.31 -7.57
CA LEU A 205 -6.29 2.77 -8.93
C LEU A 205 -7.31 3.78 -9.46
N ARG A 206 -8.61 3.57 -9.18
CA ARG A 206 -9.67 4.50 -9.57
C ARG A 206 -9.51 5.86 -8.88
N LEU A 207 -9.30 5.86 -7.56
CA LEU A 207 -9.10 7.09 -6.79
C LEU A 207 -7.80 7.81 -7.21
N LEU A 208 -6.74 7.05 -7.49
CA LEU A 208 -5.47 7.58 -7.96
C LEU A 208 -5.63 8.24 -9.35
N ALA A 209 -6.33 7.58 -10.27
CA ALA A 209 -6.63 8.13 -11.59
C ALA A 209 -7.48 9.42 -11.50
N GLN A 210 -8.52 9.43 -10.66
CA GLN A 210 -9.33 10.62 -10.43
C GLN A 210 -8.50 11.79 -9.86
N LYS A 211 -7.55 11.51 -8.96
CA LYS A 211 -6.67 12.54 -8.38
C LYS A 211 -5.59 12.99 -9.37
N ALA A 212 -5.10 12.07 -10.23
CA ALA A 212 -4.16 12.37 -11.30
C ALA A 212 -4.72 13.39 -12.30
N LEU A 213 -6.01 13.29 -12.65
CA LEU A 213 -6.67 14.27 -13.53
C LEU A 213 -6.69 15.70 -12.94
N LYS A 214 -6.64 15.83 -11.61
CA LYS A 214 -6.72 17.12 -10.91
C LYS A 214 -5.36 17.68 -10.50
N LYS A 215 -4.33 16.82 -10.33
CA LYS A 215 -3.03 17.20 -9.78
C LYS A 215 -1.88 16.61 -10.61
N PRO A 216 -0.99 17.44 -11.19
CA PRO A 216 0.04 16.98 -12.14
C PRO A 216 1.06 16.01 -11.51
N MET A 217 1.41 16.20 -10.24
CA MET A 217 2.31 15.28 -9.53
C MET A 217 1.72 13.87 -9.40
N PHE A 218 0.41 13.75 -9.19
CA PHE A 218 -0.26 12.45 -9.16
C PHE A 218 -0.33 11.82 -10.55
N ALA A 219 -0.50 12.63 -11.61
CA ALA A 219 -0.43 12.15 -12.99
C ALA A 219 0.95 11.58 -13.34
N ALA A 220 2.03 12.30 -12.99
CA ALA A 220 3.40 11.83 -13.21
C ALA A 220 3.67 10.51 -12.48
N ALA A 221 3.26 10.40 -11.21
CA ALA A 221 3.38 9.17 -10.44
C ALA A 221 2.58 8.01 -11.06
N PHE A 222 1.34 8.28 -11.50
CA PHE A 222 0.49 7.28 -12.14
C PHE A 222 1.07 6.78 -13.47
N VAL A 223 1.57 7.67 -14.31
CA VAL A 223 2.23 7.31 -15.58
C VAL A 223 3.50 6.51 -15.33
N SER A 224 4.32 6.91 -14.36
CA SER A 224 5.53 6.18 -13.98
C SER A 224 5.21 4.77 -13.48
N MET A 225 4.16 4.63 -12.68
CA MET A 225 3.65 3.33 -12.21
C MET A 225 3.21 2.45 -13.40
N LEU A 226 2.40 2.99 -14.32
CA LEU A 226 1.94 2.25 -15.51
C LEU A 226 3.11 1.85 -16.42
N ALA A 227 4.08 2.73 -16.63
CA ALA A 227 5.28 2.43 -17.39
C ALA A 227 6.09 1.29 -16.76
N THR A 228 6.23 1.29 -15.43
CA THR A 228 6.96 0.25 -14.70
C THR A 228 6.27 -1.11 -14.81
N TYR A 229 4.95 -1.18 -14.53
CA TYR A 229 4.21 -2.44 -14.65
C TYR A 229 4.09 -2.92 -16.10
N GLY A 230 3.91 -1.98 -17.04
CA GLY A 230 3.91 -2.27 -18.47
C GLY A 230 5.23 -2.91 -18.90
N TYR A 231 6.36 -2.33 -18.50
CA TYR A 231 7.68 -2.89 -18.78
C TYR A 231 7.82 -4.32 -18.24
N LEU A 232 7.46 -4.57 -16.98
CA LEU A 232 7.53 -5.91 -16.39
C LEU A 232 6.65 -6.91 -17.14
N PHE A 233 5.45 -6.51 -17.54
CA PHE A 233 4.53 -7.35 -18.29
C PHE A 233 5.09 -7.69 -19.68
N PHE A 234 5.62 -6.71 -20.41
CA PHE A 234 6.23 -6.92 -21.73
C PHE A 234 7.48 -7.80 -21.69
N GLN A 235 8.23 -7.80 -20.58
CA GLN A 235 9.43 -8.63 -20.42
C GLN A 235 9.13 -10.05 -19.92
N ALA A 236 7.91 -10.34 -19.43
CA ALA A 236 7.55 -11.66 -18.92
C ALA A 236 7.79 -12.81 -19.93
N PRO A 237 7.45 -12.68 -21.24
CA PRO A 237 7.74 -13.72 -22.23
C PRO A 237 9.23 -13.99 -22.41
N HIS A 238 10.07 -12.96 -22.28
CA HIS A 238 11.53 -13.12 -22.36
C HIS A 238 12.06 -13.96 -21.20
N VAL A 239 11.55 -13.73 -19.98
CA VAL A 239 11.90 -14.54 -18.80
C VAL A 239 11.44 -15.99 -18.97
N ILE A 240 10.24 -16.22 -19.52
CA ILE A 240 9.73 -17.58 -19.77
C ILE A 240 10.60 -18.29 -20.80
N ARG A 241 10.94 -17.65 -21.93
CA ARG A 241 11.84 -18.24 -22.94
C ARG A 241 13.20 -18.60 -22.36
N TYR A 242 13.77 -17.70 -21.56
CA TYR A 242 15.03 -17.91 -20.86
C TYR A 242 14.98 -19.09 -19.87
N LEU A 243 13.82 -19.37 -19.27
CA LEU A 243 13.62 -20.52 -18.37
C LEU A 243 13.48 -21.86 -19.10
N THR A 244 13.05 -21.84 -20.36
CA THR A 244 12.79 -23.03 -21.17
C THR A 244 13.97 -23.46 -22.06
N SER A 245 14.95 -22.58 -22.25
CA SER A 245 16.19 -22.87 -22.98
C SER A 245 17.23 -23.52 -22.06
#